data_AF-A0A2G1XH43-F1
#
_entry.id   AF-A0A2G1XH43-F1
#
_cell.length_a   1.000
_cell.length_b   1.000
_cell.length_c   1.000
_cell.angle_alpha   90.00
_cell.angle_beta   90.00
_cell.angle_gamma   90.00
#
_symmetry.space_group_name_H-M   'P 1'
#
loop_
_entity.id
_entity.type
_entity.pdbx_description
1 polymer ?
#
loop_
_entity_poly.entity_id
_entity_poly.type
_entity_poly.pdbx_seq_one_letter_code
_entity_poly.pdbx_strand_id
1 'polypeptide(L)'
;MAGPAIQAGAIHGDVNITMTGPPSAVEATDEALAEALRKSSQIWRARFSSVDLVNLPRMAMLAQSNAVAAAARKAGLDSTRPFGGQGMAPGEFIRIVRPLFETWDAEAVTLCERTAEKVHRGLLVSFEGAMRCNNPPEVPLKEPTGVLTKDPHLVFRVGARKVVITFDPRWLTTSTATTTLHDAARESLVFSGIGTVASEGGGQIRISALVFGQPETLAQAQFEYAKKSVVPAPPGLTSADFRNELSRSELSELYRDKSWERGTVSRKSIALLFDEDEVLPGQIDREVLTQVSRVVPEYRRDLGVAVASLFFNGQGVAAADLAAHFLAREPALWKSLTVPGLTTLIGSCNLAVSTVSGLSEDQAADLHAAMSEAAASYLGCVEVDRDLPLHKRLLPAHDDYHVAGAELRLVYSAARRILDEANGEDLEMPLNEWRQRGLFRSVEWEEDLRQSAAEEKEASMFIETWLNAQSE
;
A
#
# COMPACT_ATOMS: atom_id res chain seq x y z
N MET A 1 34.01 -42.41 -50.60
CA MET A 1 33.93 -40.99 -50.16
C MET A 1 32.78 -40.33 -50.90
N ALA A 2 32.14 -39.34 -50.25
CA ALA A 2 30.80 -38.77 -50.50
C ALA A 2 29.67 -39.58 -49.83
N GLY A 3 29.08 -38.99 -48.77
CA GLY A 3 27.89 -39.50 -48.09
C GLY A 3 26.59 -39.06 -48.79
N PRO A 4 25.44 -39.67 -48.46
CA PRO A 4 24.18 -39.30 -49.09
C PRO A 4 23.45 -38.19 -48.33
N ALA A 5 22.76 -37.38 -49.12
CA ALA A 5 22.13 -36.11 -48.83
C ALA A 5 20.99 -36.17 -47.81
N ILE A 6 20.89 -35.12 -47.00
CA ILE A 6 19.70 -34.81 -46.20
C ILE A 6 18.71 -34.10 -47.12
N GLN A 7 17.58 -34.74 -47.38
CA GLN A 7 16.44 -34.13 -48.05
C GLN A 7 15.55 -33.49 -46.97
N ALA A 8 15.50 -32.17 -46.94
CA ALA A 8 14.61 -31.41 -46.07
C ALA A 8 13.17 -31.51 -46.60
N GLY A 9 12.36 -32.36 -45.97
CA GLY A 9 10.92 -32.38 -46.14
C GLY A 9 10.28 -31.32 -45.23
N ALA A 10 9.56 -30.39 -45.82
CA ALA A 10 8.78 -29.38 -45.10
C ALA A 10 7.69 -30.06 -44.25
N ILE A 11 7.70 -29.83 -42.94
CA ILE A 11 6.62 -30.22 -42.03
C ILE A 11 5.69 -29.01 -41.91
N HIS A 12 4.69 -28.94 -42.78
CA HIS A 12 3.46 -28.20 -42.48
C HIS A 12 2.63 -29.08 -41.55
N GLY A 13 2.64 -28.74 -40.28
CA GLY A 13 1.77 -29.33 -39.27
C GLY A 13 1.37 -28.24 -38.30
N ASP A 14 0.21 -27.62 -38.56
CA ASP A 14 -0.50 -26.82 -37.58
C ASP A 14 -0.83 -27.72 -36.38
N VAL A 15 -0.05 -27.61 -35.31
CA VAL A 15 -0.40 -28.20 -34.02
C VAL A 15 -1.37 -27.22 -33.34
N ASN A 16 -2.64 -27.33 -33.70
CA ASN A 16 -3.72 -26.78 -32.87
C ASN A 16 -3.78 -27.58 -31.57
N ILE A 17 -3.19 -27.05 -30.50
CA ILE A 17 -3.44 -27.53 -29.14
C ILE A 17 -4.78 -26.94 -28.69
N THR A 18 -5.87 -27.57 -29.09
CA THR A 18 -7.19 -27.31 -28.51
C THR A 18 -7.30 -28.07 -27.19
N MET A 19 -6.90 -27.45 -26.08
CA MET A 19 -7.32 -27.91 -24.75
C MET A 19 -8.79 -27.55 -24.55
N THR A 20 -9.68 -28.42 -25.02
CA THR A 20 -11.12 -28.37 -24.73
C THR A 20 -11.53 -29.67 -24.06
N GLY A 21 -11.03 -29.87 -22.85
CA GLY A 21 -11.61 -30.79 -21.87
C GLY A 21 -12.03 -29.98 -20.65
N PRO A 22 -13.11 -30.34 -19.94
CA PRO A 22 -13.39 -29.76 -18.63
C PRO A 22 -12.15 -29.97 -17.72
N PRO A 23 -11.77 -28.98 -16.90
CA PRO A 23 -10.58 -29.10 -16.05
C PRO A 23 -10.69 -30.37 -15.22
N SER A 24 -9.60 -31.12 -15.16
CA SER A 24 -9.55 -32.32 -14.33
C SER A 24 -9.83 -31.94 -12.88
N ALA A 25 -10.39 -32.86 -12.08
CA ALA A 25 -10.75 -32.57 -10.69
C ALA A 25 -9.56 -32.05 -9.84
N VAL A 26 -8.33 -32.36 -10.23
CA VAL A 26 -7.09 -31.88 -9.61
C VAL A 26 -6.77 -30.43 -9.99
N GLU A 27 -6.95 -30.05 -11.26
CA GLU A 27 -6.77 -28.67 -11.71
C GLU A 27 -7.82 -27.73 -11.10
N ALA A 28 -9.07 -28.20 -10.96
CA ALA A 28 -10.13 -27.44 -10.31
C ALA A 28 -9.86 -27.22 -8.80
N THR A 29 -9.21 -28.18 -8.12
CA THR A 29 -8.78 -28.01 -6.72
C THR A 29 -7.57 -27.08 -6.58
N ASP A 30 -6.64 -27.12 -7.53
CA ASP A 30 -5.45 -26.25 -7.53
C ASP A 30 -5.83 -24.80 -7.86
N GLU A 31 -6.77 -24.57 -8.77
CA GLU A 31 -7.28 -23.25 -9.11
C GLU A 31 -8.09 -22.63 -7.95
N ALA A 32 -8.95 -23.42 -7.29
CA ALA A 32 -9.65 -22.97 -6.09
C ALA A 32 -8.71 -22.67 -4.91
N LEU A 33 -7.63 -23.44 -4.77
CA LEU A 33 -6.58 -23.18 -3.78
C LEU A 33 -5.80 -21.91 -4.11
N ALA A 34 -5.38 -21.74 -5.37
CA ALA A 34 -4.69 -20.54 -5.84
C ALA A 34 -5.54 -19.29 -5.62
N GLU A 35 -6.82 -19.35 -5.95
CA GLU A 35 -7.76 -18.24 -5.73
C GLU A 35 -7.97 -17.94 -4.24
N ALA A 36 -8.08 -18.97 -3.40
CA ALA A 36 -8.17 -18.79 -1.96
C ALA A 36 -6.88 -18.20 -1.37
N LEU A 37 -5.71 -18.53 -1.94
CA LEU A 37 -4.43 -17.97 -1.55
C LEU A 37 -4.28 -16.52 -2.00
N ARG A 38 -4.67 -16.18 -3.25
CA ARG A 38 -4.73 -14.79 -3.73
C ARG A 38 -5.61 -13.93 -2.83
N LYS A 39 -6.83 -14.38 -2.53
CA LYS A 39 -7.74 -13.70 -1.57
C LYS A 39 -7.18 -13.56 -0.16
N SER A 40 -6.19 -14.37 0.20
CA SER A 40 -5.53 -14.32 1.50
C SER A 40 -4.16 -13.64 1.47
N SER A 41 -3.65 -13.34 0.29
CA SER A 41 -2.47 -12.51 0.07
C SER A 41 -2.88 -11.09 0.44
N GLN A 42 -2.09 -10.47 1.30
CA GLN A 42 -2.27 -9.09 1.68
C GLN A 42 -0.95 -8.37 1.51
N ILE A 43 -1.03 -7.08 1.23
CA ILE A 43 0.11 -6.18 1.25
C ILE A 43 0.68 -6.22 2.68
N TRP A 44 1.91 -6.70 2.83
CA TRP A 44 2.56 -6.80 4.13
C TRP A 44 3.24 -5.50 4.51
N ARG A 45 2.66 -4.79 5.48
CA ARG A 45 3.24 -3.60 6.10
C ARG A 45 3.44 -3.85 7.59
N ALA A 46 4.63 -3.57 8.12
CA ALA A 46 4.95 -3.82 9.52
C ALA A 46 5.75 -2.66 10.12
N ARG A 47 5.23 -2.09 11.22
CA ARG A 47 5.98 -1.16 12.07
C ARG A 47 6.68 -1.91 13.17
N PHE A 48 7.99 -1.75 13.24
CA PHE A 48 8.85 -2.41 14.21
C PHE A 48 9.31 -1.44 15.29
N SER A 49 9.24 -1.84 16.55
CA SER A 49 9.97 -1.15 17.63
C SER A 49 11.46 -1.51 17.56
N SER A 50 11.78 -2.78 17.26
CA SER A 50 13.11 -3.25 16.88
C SER A 50 13.00 -4.14 15.65
N VAL A 51 13.94 -3.97 14.70
CA VAL A 51 14.13 -4.92 13.60
C VAL A 51 15.30 -5.80 14.01
N ASP A 52 15.06 -7.07 14.30
CA ASP A 52 16.06 -7.97 14.90
C ASP A 52 16.83 -8.76 13.84
N LEU A 53 16.19 -9.10 12.73
CA LEU A 53 16.79 -9.80 11.59
C LEU A 53 16.44 -9.10 10.28
N VAL A 54 17.45 -8.91 9.42
CA VAL A 54 17.24 -8.63 7.98
C VAL A 54 18.20 -9.49 7.16
N ASN A 55 17.68 -10.50 6.47
CA ASN A 55 18.46 -11.35 5.59
C ASN A 55 18.61 -10.69 4.21
N LEU A 56 19.53 -9.72 4.11
CA LEU A 56 19.71 -8.89 2.90
C LEU A 56 19.86 -9.69 1.59
N PRO A 57 20.67 -10.77 1.51
CA PRO A 57 20.81 -11.52 0.27
C PRO A 57 19.51 -12.16 -0.19
N ARG A 58 18.66 -12.60 0.74
CA ARG A 58 17.36 -13.20 0.41
C ARG A 58 16.30 -12.14 0.14
N MET A 59 16.42 -10.97 0.77
CA MET A 59 15.53 -9.84 0.50
C MET A 59 15.67 -9.35 -0.94
N ALA A 60 16.88 -9.41 -1.51
CA ALA A 60 17.14 -9.07 -2.91
C ALA A 60 16.39 -9.97 -3.92
N MET A 61 15.78 -11.08 -3.46
CA MET A 61 14.97 -11.98 -4.29
C MET A 61 13.49 -11.59 -4.32
N LEU A 62 13.05 -10.61 -3.53
CA LEU A 62 11.66 -10.15 -3.50
C LEU A 62 11.39 -9.09 -4.56
N ALA A 63 10.14 -9.03 -5.04
CA ALA A 63 9.67 -7.89 -5.82
C ALA A 63 9.84 -6.59 -5.02
N GLN A 64 10.22 -5.51 -5.70
CA GLN A 64 10.45 -4.18 -5.10
C GLN A 64 11.59 -4.12 -4.04
N SER A 65 12.54 -5.07 -4.03
CA SER A 65 13.69 -5.03 -3.11
C SER A 65 14.67 -3.86 -3.35
N ASN A 66 14.46 -3.07 -4.41
CA ASN A 66 15.31 -1.95 -4.80
C ASN A 66 15.42 -0.89 -3.70
N ALA A 67 14.32 -0.59 -2.99
CA ALA A 67 14.30 0.38 -1.90
C ALA A 67 15.18 -0.08 -0.73
N VAL A 68 15.09 -1.36 -0.35
CA VAL A 68 15.94 -1.95 0.69
C VAL A 68 17.41 -1.96 0.27
N ALA A 69 17.69 -2.34 -0.99
CA ALA A 69 19.06 -2.32 -1.52
C ALA A 69 19.63 -0.89 -1.57
N ALA A 70 18.82 0.11 -1.92
CA ALA A 70 19.19 1.51 -1.88
C ALA A 70 19.46 2.00 -0.45
N ALA A 71 18.63 1.60 0.52
CA ALA A 71 18.85 1.87 1.94
C ALA A 71 20.18 1.27 2.44
N ALA A 72 20.49 0.04 2.06
CA ALA A 72 21.75 -0.62 2.41
C ALA A 72 22.96 0.13 1.83
N ARG A 73 22.90 0.54 0.55
CA ARG A 73 23.96 1.36 -0.07
C ARG A 73 24.13 2.71 0.62
N LYS A 74 23.02 3.39 0.93
CA LYS A 74 23.01 4.69 1.62
C LYS A 74 23.63 4.61 3.01
N ALA A 75 23.43 3.50 3.71
CA ALA A 75 24.02 3.21 5.01
C ALA A 75 25.51 2.78 4.94
N GLY A 76 26.06 2.56 3.74
CA GLY A 76 27.43 2.10 3.54
C GLY A 76 27.65 0.61 3.83
N LEU A 77 26.59 -0.22 3.76
CA LEU A 77 26.70 -1.67 3.97
C LEU A 77 27.28 -2.40 2.75
N ASP A 78 28.20 -3.32 3.01
CA ASP A 78 28.54 -4.38 2.07
C ASP A 78 27.49 -5.49 2.17
N SER A 79 26.54 -5.48 1.24
CA SER A 79 25.44 -6.47 1.15
C SER A 79 25.90 -7.91 0.91
N THR A 80 27.17 -8.13 0.55
CA THR A 80 27.74 -9.48 0.34
C THR A 80 28.28 -10.10 1.64
N ARG A 81 28.36 -9.31 2.72
CA ARG A 81 28.88 -9.74 4.02
C ARG A 81 27.79 -9.64 5.09
N PRO A 82 27.81 -10.50 6.13
CA PRO A 82 26.91 -10.36 7.26
C PRO A 82 27.14 -9.05 8.03
N PHE A 83 26.18 -8.62 8.85
CA PHE A 83 26.25 -7.33 9.56
C PHE A 83 27.39 -7.23 10.58
N GLY A 84 27.78 -8.36 11.16
CA GLY A 84 28.90 -8.42 12.10
C GLY A 84 30.20 -7.92 11.48
N GLY A 85 30.84 -6.93 12.12
CA GLY A 85 32.13 -6.39 11.68
C GLY A 85 32.06 -5.22 10.69
N GLN A 86 30.86 -4.71 10.37
CA GLN A 86 30.68 -3.56 9.47
C GLN A 86 30.53 -2.20 10.19
N GLY A 87 31.00 -2.10 11.44
CA GLY A 87 30.97 -0.86 12.22
C GLY A 87 29.55 -0.35 12.51
N MET A 88 29.29 0.93 12.23
CA MET A 88 27.99 1.59 12.48
C MET A 88 26.97 1.40 11.35
N ALA A 89 27.39 0.88 10.18
CA ALA A 89 26.55 0.75 9.00
C ALA A 89 25.27 -0.06 9.23
N PRO A 90 25.25 -1.17 10.01
CA PRO A 90 24.01 -1.88 10.33
C PRO A 90 23.01 -1.01 11.08
N GLY A 91 23.46 -0.21 12.06
CA GLY A 91 22.58 0.68 12.82
C GLY A 91 21.95 1.76 11.95
N GLU A 92 22.75 2.35 11.06
CA GLU A 92 22.27 3.36 10.09
C GLU A 92 21.31 2.75 9.07
N PHE A 93 21.59 1.53 8.60
CA PHE A 93 20.68 0.80 7.73
C PHE A 93 19.33 0.56 8.39
N ILE A 94 19.30 0.10 9.64
CA ILE A 94 18.04 -0.11 10.35
C ILE A 94 17.26 1.20 10.53
N ARG A 95 17.95 2.30 10.80
CA ARG A 95 17.34 3.64 10.88
C ARG A 95 16.64 4.04 9.57
N ILE A 96 17.24 3.71 8.42
CA ILE A 96 16.72 4.06 7.09
C ILE A 96 15.65 3.07 6.62
N VAL A 97 15.81 1.77 6.87
CA VAL A 97 14.93 0.72 6.32
C VAL A 97 13.67 0.51 7.15
N ARG A 98 13.69 0.82 8.45
CA ARG A 98 12.53 0.60 9.33
C ARG A 98 11.27 1.32 8.84
N PRO A 99 11.31 2.61 8.44
CA PRO A 99 10.15 3.28 7.83
C PRO A 99 9.72 2.63 6.51
N LEU A 100 10.66 2.10 5.72
CA LEU A 100 10.31 1.42 4.46
C LEU A 100 9.44 0.19 4.70
N PHE A 101 9.63 -0.56 5.80
CA PHE A 101 8.77 -1.70 6.11
C PHE A 101 7.32 -1.32 6.44
N GLU A 102 7.05 -0.06 6.73
CA GLU A 102 5.70 0.46 6.95
C GLU A 102 4.96 0.74 5.63
N THR A 103 5.70 0.94 4.55
CA THR A 103 5.18 1.32 3.22
C THR A 103 5.56 0.31 2.14
N TRP A 104 6.16 -0.83 2.52
CA TRP A 104 6.62 -1.82 1.56
C TRP A 104 5.46 -2.71 1.15
N ASP A 105 5.18 -2.74 -0.15
CA ASP A 105 4.01 -3.46 -0.67
C ASP A 105 4.33 -4.90 -1.08
N ALA A 106 4.92 -5.66 -0.15
CA ALA A 106 5.20 -7.07 -0.38
C ALA A 106 3.92 -7.91 -0.22
N GLU A 107 3.42 -8.50 -1.30
CA GLU A 107 2.30 -9.44 -1.23
C GLU A 107 2.68 -10.73 -0.50
N ALA A 108 2.10 -10.95 0.68
CA ALA A 108 2.36 -12.14 1.49
C ALA A 108 1.08 -12.73 2.06
N VAL A 109 1.00 -14.06 2.08
CA VAL A 109 -0.13 -14.75 2.71
C VAL A 109 0.01 -14.67 4.22
N THR A 110 -0.94 -14.02 4.89
CA THR A 110 -0.94 -13.93 6.35
C THR A 110 -1.19 -15.29 6.96
N LEU A 111 -0.23 -15.77 7.76
CA LEU A 111 -0.30 -17.06 8.43
C LEU A 111 -1.23 -17.00 9.65
N CYS A 112 -2.43 -17.56 9.51
CA CYS A 112 -3.40 -17.74 10.59
C CYS A 112 -4.09 -19.10 10.47
N GLU A 113 -5.02 -19.41 11.38
CA GLU A 113 -5.74 -20.69 11.37
C GLU A 113 -6.43 -21.00 10.04
N ARG A 114 -6.97 -19.97 9.36
CA ARG A 114 -7.67 -20.11 8.07
C ARG A 114 -6.73 -20.41 6.88
N THR A 115 -5.46 -20.06 6.98
CA THR A 115 -4.48 -20.16 5.88
C THR A 115 -3.40 -21.21 6.15
N ALA A 116 -3.17 -21.61 7.40
CA ALA A 116 -2.10 -22.53 7.80
C ALA A 116 -2.19 -23.94 7.18
N GLU A 117 -3.36 -24.35 6.71
CA GLU A 117 -3.54 -25.61 5.97
C GLU A 117 -3.28 -25.46 4.46
N LYS A 118 -3.33 -24.24 3.95
CA LYS A 118 -3.23 -23.90 2.52
C LYS A 118 -1.82 -23.49 2.10
N VAL A 119 -0.94 -23.21 3.06
CA VAL A 119 0.45 -22.83 2.77
C VAL A 119 1.25 -24.03 2.24
N HIS A 120 2.09 -23.77 1.25
CA HIS A 120 2.97 -24.75 0.62
C HIS A 120 4.37 -24.17 0.40
N ARG A 121 5.34 -25.05 0.13
CA ARG A 121 6.75 -24.67 -0.04
C ARG A 121 6.92 -23.59 -1.12
N GLY A 122 7.73 -22.59 -0.80
CA GLY A 122 8.04 -21.45 -1.69
C GLY A 122 7.13 -20.25 -1.48
N LEU A 123 5.96 -20.41 -0.85
CA LEU A 123 5.03 -19.32 -0.59
C LEU A 123 5.62 -18.28 0.36
N LEU A 124 5.44 -17.00 0.02
CA LEU A 124 5.77 -15.89 0.90
C LEU A 124 4.65 -15.71 1.93
N VAL A 125 5.01 -15.72 3.21
CA VAL A 125 4.05 -15.63 4.32
C VAL A 125 4.46 -14.54 5.30
N SER A 126 3.46 -13.79 5.78
CA SER A 126 3.62 -12.90 6.93
C SER A 126 3.17 -13.61 8.20
N PHE A 127 3.84 -13.31 9.31
CA PHE A 127 3.55 -13.90 10.61
C PHE A 127 3.61 -12.85 11.70
N GLU A 128 2.74 -12.99 12.70
CA GLU A 128 2.78 -12.21 13.93
C GLU A 128 2.28 -13.08 15.08
N GLY A 129 2.97 -13.06 16.21
CA GLY A 129 2.51 -13.78 17.40
C GLY A 129 3.55 -13.89 18.49
N ALA A 130 3.11 -14.38 19.65
CA ALA A 130 4.00 -14.68 20.77
C ALA A 130 4.84 -15.93 20.47
N MET A 131 6.15 -15.75 20.35
CA MET A 131 7.10 -16.80 19.98
C MET A 131 8.13 -17.03 21.07
N ARG A 132 8.62 -18.26 21.16
CA ARG A 132 9.82 -18.58 21.94
C ARG A 132 11.01 -18.80 21.02
N CYS A 133 12.18 -18.36 21.45
CA CYS A 133 13.43 -18.71 20.79
C CYS A 133 13.98 -20.01 21.39
N ASN A 134 14.19 -21.01 20.53
CA ASN A 134 14.95 -22.20 20.87
C ASN A 134 16.37 -22.04 20.34
N ASN A 135 17.34 -22.55 21.10
CA ASN A 135 18.77 -22.45 20.79
C ASN A 135 19.20 -21.00 20.49
N PRO A 136 18.98 -20.05 21.40
CA PRO A 136 19.30 -18.65 21.13
C PRO A 136 20.76 -18.49 20.70
N PRO A 137 21.04 -17.56 19.77
CA PRO A 137 22.34 -17.47 19.11
C PRO A 137 23.45 -17.10 20.09
N GLU A 138 24.54 -17.87 20.09
CA GLU A 138 25.72 -17.61 20.90
C GLU A 138 26.68 -16.65 20.20
N VAL A 139 27.44 -15.87 20.98
CA VAL A 139 28.51 -15.00 20.47
C VAL A 139 29.84 -15.74 20.54
N PRO A 140 30.66 -15.77 19.47
CA PRO A 140 30.45 -15.12 18.18
C PRO A 140 29.38 -15.83 17.33
N LEU A 141 28.61 -15.04 16.57
CA LEU A 141 27.52 -15.53 15.72
C LEU A 141 28.06 -16.49 14.65
N LYS A 142 27.44 -17.68 14.53
CA LYS A 142 27.88 -18.77 13.63
C LYS A 142 26.85 -19.03 12.55
N GLU A 143 27.31 -19.53 11.41
CA GLU A 143 26.42 -19.98 10.35
C GLU A 143 25.56 -21.17 10.82
N PRO A 144 24.28 -21.26 10.41
CA PRO A 144 23.43 -22.40 10.74
C PRO A 144 24.01 -23.70 10.21
N THR A 145 23.93 -24.75 11.02
CA THR A 145 24.41 -26.10 10.65
C THR A 145 23.45 -26.84 9.71
N GLY A 146 22.22 -26.34 9.56
CA GLY A 146 21.10 -27.00 8.88
C GLY A 146 20.31 -27.94 9.80
N VAL A 147 20.82 -28.22 11.00
CA VAL A 147 20.21 -29.11 11.99
C VAL A 147 19.36 -28.29 12.95
N LEU A 148 18.03 -28.39 12.83
CA LEU A 148 17.08 -27.58 13.60
C LEU A 148 17.28 -27.64 15.12
N THR A 149 17.67 -28.81 15.66
CA THR A 149 17.90 -28.99 17.10
C THR A 149 19.15 -28.29 17.62
N LYS A 150 20.04 -27.84 16.73
CA LYS A 150 21.27 -27.09 17.07
C LYS A 150 21.21 -25.64 16.65
N ASP A 151 20.38 -25.32 15.65
CA ASP A 151 20.30 -23.99 15.07
C ASP A 151 19.26 -23.12 15.80
N PRO A 152 19.49 -21.78 15.86
CA PRO A 152 18.53 -20.84 16.43
C PRO A 152 17.25 -20.80 15.60
N HIS A 153 16.11 -20.83 16.28
CA HIS A 153 14.80 -20.73 15.64
C HIS A 153 13.72 -20.20 16.57
N LEU A 154 12.75 -19.48 16.03
CA LEU A 154 11.54 -19.09 16.75
C LEU A 154 10.46 -20.15 16.57
N VAL A 155 9.65 -20.36 17.60
CA VAL A 155 8.51 -21.28 17.57
C VAL A 155 7.25 -20.63 18.13
N PHE A 156 6.13 -20.87 17.45
CA PHE A 156 4.80 -20.55 17.94
C PHE A 156 3.77 -21.52 17.33
N ARG A 157 2.50 -21.36 17.69
CA ARG A 157 1.40 -22.20 17.16
C ARG A 157 0.39 -21.35 16.42
N VAL A 158 -0.16 -21.94 15.37
CA VAL A 158 -1.30 -21.40 14.61
C VAL A 158 -2.32 -22.52 14.50
N GLY A 159 -3.39 -22.43 15.29
CA GLY A 159 -4.34 -23.53 15.49
C GLY A 159 -3.62 -24.81 15.91
N ALA A 160 -3.87 -25.90 15.19
CA ALA A 160 -3.23 -27.19 15.46
C ALA A 160 -1.75 -27.25 15.05
N ARG A 161 -1.27 -26.36 14.17
CA ARG A 161 0.04 -26.45 13.52
C ARG A 161 1.13 -25.79 14.36
N LYS A 162 2.31 -26.40 14.41
CA LYS A 162 3.53 -25.80 14.98
C LYS A 162 4.26 -25.03 13.88
N VAL A 163 4.50 -23.75 14.08
CA VAL A 163 5.28 -22.93 13.16
C VAL A 163 6.69 -22.79 13.70
N VAL A 164 7.67 -22.99 12.83
CA VAL A 164 9.10 -22.91 13.16
C VAL A 164 9.78 -21.97 12.18
N ILE A 165 10.29 -20.86 12.70
CA ILE A 165 10.95 -19.84 11.92
C ILE A 165 12.45 -19.98 12.10
N THR A 166 13.13 -20.38 11.03
CA THR A 166 14.59 -20.52 10.98
C THR A 166 15.23 -19.29 10.37
N PHE A 167 16.39 -18.90 10.89
CA PHE A 167 17.14 -17.73 10.43
C PHE A 167 18.65 -17.96 10.54
N ASP A 168 19.43 -17.20 9.77
CA ASP A 168 20.89 -17.17 9.89
C ASP A 168 21.27 -16.06 10.86
N PRO A 169 21.84 -16.38 12.04
CA PRO A 169 22.08 -15.39 13.08
C PRO A 169 23.18 -14.40 12.70
N ARG A 170 23.98 -14.64 11.65
CA ARG A 170 24.95 -13.63 11.16
C ARG A 170 24.27 -12.40 10.56
N TRP A 171 22.99 -12.50 10.22
CA TRP A 171 22.14 -11.42 9.72
C TRP A 171 21.31 -10.73 10.80
N LEU A 172 21.62 -10.98 12.09
CA LEU A 172 21.07 -10.19 13.18
C LEU A 172 21.61 -8.77 13.13
N THR A 173 20.71 -7.82 13.26
CA THR A 173 20.94 -6.41 12.92
C THR A 173 21.77 -5.68 13.97
N THR A 174 21.59 -6.03 15.24
CA THR A 174 22.19 -5.36 16.38
C THR A 174 22.52 -6.35 17.50
N SER A 175 23.35 -5.94 18.46
CA SER A 175 23.56 -6.69 19.70
C SER A 175 22.27 -6.84 20.52
N THR A 176 21.36 -5.87 20.44
CA THR A 176 20.05 -5.96 21.11
C THR A 176 19.20 -7.07 20.54
N ALA A 177 19.28 -7.38 19.24
CA ALA A 177 18.59 -8.52 18.64
C ALA A 177 18.99 -9.85 19.31
N THR A 178 20.28 -10.03 19.62
CA THR A 178 20.77 -11.21 20.36
C THR A 178 20.19 -11.26 21.77
N THR A 179 20.13 -10.13 22.48
CA THR A 179 19.50 -10.06 23.81
C THR A 179 18.02 -10.40 23.73
N THR A 180 17.26 -9.82 22.79
CA THR A 180 15.84 -10.08 22.57
C THR A 180 15.58 -11.57 22.32
N LEU A 181 16.43 -12.24 21.53
CA LEU A 181 16.32 -13.68 21.30
C LEU A 181 16.65 -14.52 22.54
N HIS A 182 17.58 -14.08 23.37
CA HIS A 182 17.84 -14.73 24.67
C HIS A 182 16.66 -14.56 25.64
N ASP A 183 16.03 -13.39 25.66
CA ASP A 183 14.84 -13.14 26.47
C ASP A 183 13.66 -13.97 25.96
N ALA A 184 13.49 -14.06 24.64
CA ALA A 184 12.52 -14.94 23.98
C ALA A 184 12.72 -16.44 24.29
N ALA A 185 13.91 -16.85 24.72
CA ALA A 185 14.15 -18.22 25.17
C ALA A 185 13.64 -18.49 26.59
N ARG A 186 13.50 -17.43 27.41
CA ARG A 186 13.00 -17.49 28.79
C ARG A 186 11.49 -17.30 28.84
N GLU A 187 10.99 -16.32 28.09
CA GLU A 187 9.58 -15.98 28.00
C GLU A 187 9.14 -15.77 26.55
N SER A 188 7.86 -15.97 26.26
CA SER A 188 7.35 -15.76 24.92
C SER A 188 7.26 -14.26 24.63
N LEU A 189 7.92 -13.79 23.58
CA LEU A 189 7.86 -12.39 23.12
C LEU A 189 7.11 -12.30 21.79
N VAL A 190 6.44 -11.17 21.55
CA VAL A 190 5.73 -10.96 20.28
C VAL A 190 6.75 -10.58 19.20
N PHE A 191 6.75 -11.35 18.12
CA PHE A 191 7.50 -11.02 16.91
C PHE A 191 6.53 -10.89 15.74
N SER A 192 6.87 -10.02 14.81
CA SER A 192 6.21 -9.87 13.51
C SER A 192 7.26 -9.98 12.40
N GLY A 193 6.87 -10.37 11.20
CA GLY A 193 7.82 -10.54 10.11
C GLY A 193 7.26 -11.21 8.87
N ILE A 194 8.17 -11.45 7.93
CA ILE A 194 7.90 -12.06 6.63
C ILE A 194 8.96 -13.10 6.31
N GLY A 195 8.56 -14.20 5.67
CA GLY A 195 9.44 -15.31 5.34
C GLY A 195 8.88 -16.23 4.27
N THR A 196 9.72 -17.09 3.73
CA THR A 196 9.31 -18.10 2.74
C THR A 196 9.07 -19.45 3.41
N VAL A 197 8.01 -20.15 3.01
CA VAL A 197 7.75 -21.50 3.49
C VAL A 197 8.82 -22.44 2.94
N ALA A 198 9.66 -22.97 3.81
CA ALA A 198 10.72 -23.90 3.43
C ALA A 198 10.20 -25.35 3.31
N SER A 199 9.25 -25.73 4.17
CA SER A 199 8.60 -27.04 4.17
C SER A 199 7.36 -27.07 5.04
N GLU A 200 6.40 -27.89 4.68
CA GLU A 200 5.13 -28.12 5.34
C GLU A 200 4.87 -29.63 5.43
N GLY A 201 4.46 -30.12 6.60
CA GLY A 201 4.22 -31.55 6.81
C GLY A 201 4.26 -31.95 8.27
N GLY A 202 3.64 -33.08 8.63
CA GLY A 202 3.71 -33.63 9.99
C GLY A 202 3.17 -32.70 11.09
N GLY A 203 2.20 -31.83 10.75
CA GLY A 203 1.67 -30.84 11.69
C GLY A 203 2.58 -29.63 11.92
N GLN A 204 3.66 -29.49 11.14
CA GLN A 204 4.64 -28.42 11.25
C GLN A 204 4.74 -27.61 9.96
N ILE A 205 4.95 -26.30 10.10
CA ILE A 205 5.28 -25.38 9.01
C ILE A 205 6.64 -24.79 9.34
N ARG A 206 7.61 -24.95 8.45
CA ARG A 206 8.95 -24.36 8.58
C ARG A 206 9.05 -23.15 7.66
N ILE A 207 9.41 -22.02 8.24
CA ILE A 207 9.58 -20.75 7.56
C ILE A 207 11.05 -20.37 7.61
N SER A 208 11.56 -19.90 6.49
CA SER A 208 12.86 -19.26 6.38
C SER A 208 12.64 -17.75 6.45
N ALA A 209 13.02 -17.12 7.57
CA ALA A 209 12.81 -15.69 7.76
C ALA A 209 13.60 -14.84 6.76
N LEU A 210 12.96 -13.77 6.28
CA LEU A 210 13.58 -12.69 5.53
C LEU A 210 13.78 -11.48 6.44
N VAL A 211 12.72 -11.08 7.16
CA VAL A 211 12.74 -10.05 8.18
C VAL A 211 11.92 -10.52 9.38
N PHE A 212 12.39 -10.22 10.57
CA PHE A 212 11.54 -10.20 11.75
C PHE A 212 12.05 -9.19 12.78
N GLY A 213 11.16 -8.83 13.69
CA GLY A 213 11.47 -7.98 14.81
C GLY A 213 10.30 -7.89 15.77
N GLN A 214 10.45 -7.08 16.81
CA GLN A 214 9.36 -6.78 17.71
C GLN A 214 8.45 -5.72 17.06
N PRO A 215 7.14 -5.98 16.89
CA PRO A 215 6.25 -4.96 16.36
C PRO A 215 6.17 -3.80 17.35
N GLU A 216 5.94 -2.60 16.82
CA GLU A 216 5.64 -1.45 17.66
C GLU A 216 4.29 -1.64 18.35
N THR A 217 4.25 -1.50 19.66
CA THR A 217 3.00 -1.54 20.42
C THR A 217 2.22 -0.25 20.21
N LEU A 218 0.89 -0.33 20.39
CA LEU A 218 0.00 0.83 20.32
C LEU A 218 0.48 1.97 21.24
N ALA A 219 0.87 1.62 22.47
CA ALA A 219 1.36 2.59 23.45
C ALA A 219 2.67 3.27 23.01
N GLN A 220 3.57 2.53 22.37
CA GLN A 220 4.81 3.09 21.81
C GLN A 220 4.52 4.04 20.65
N ALA A 221 3.64 3.65 19.72
CA ALA A 221 3.24 4.51 18.59
C ALA A 221 2.60 5.83 19.07
N GLN A 222 1.71 5.75 20.07
CA GLN A 222 1.09 6.92 20.69
C GLN A 222 2.12 7.81 21.42
N PHE A 223 3.08 7.20 22.13
CA PHE A 223 4.12 7.94 22.82
C PHE A 223 5.09 8.63 21.84
N GLU A 224 5.49 7.95 20.75
CA GLU A 224 6.31 8.52 19.70
C GLU A 224 5.60 9.68 18.99
N TYR A 225 4.30 9.57 18.76
CA TYR A 225 3.48 10.69 18.29
C TYR A 225 3.50 11.85 19.29
N ALA A 226 3.19 11.60 20.56
CA ALA A 226 3.15 12.63 21.60
C ALA A 226 4.50 13.35 21.77
N LYS A 227 5.62 12.66 21.53
CA LYS A 227 6.97 13.24 21.59
C LYS A 227 7.29 14.16 20.39
N LYS A 228 6.75 13.85 19.21
CA LYS A 228 7.02 14.58 17.95
C LYS A 228 5.97 15.63 17.62
N SER A 229 4.79 15.53 18.23
CA SER A 229 3.68 16.44 18.03
C SER A 229 4.03 17.83 18.56
N VAL A 230 3.78 18.83 17.73
CA VAL A 230 4.00 20.26 18.03
C VAL A 230 2.65 20.97 18.24
N VAL A 231 1.57 20.40 17.71
CA VAL A 231 0.21 20.92 17.76
C VAL A 231 -0.68 20.00 18.61
N PRO A 232 -1.67 20.50 19.37
CA PRO A 232 -2.59 19.64 20.09
C PRO A 232 -3.24 18.59 19.19
N ALA A 233 -3.36 17.35 19.71
CA ALA A 233 -3.95 16.25 18.96
C ALA A 233 -5.40 16.58 18.53
N PRO A 234 -5.81 16.21 17.30
CA PRO A 234 -7.16 16.44 16.84
C PRO A 234 -8.17 15.61 17.66
N PRO A 235 -9.32 16.17 18.06
CA PRO A 235 -10.30 15.40 18.81
C PRO A 235 -10.86 14.24 17.97
N GLY A 236 -11.10 13.07 18.53
CA GLY A 236 -11.61 11.92 17.77
C GLY A 236 -10.51 11.02 17.20
N LEU A 237 -9.24 11.35 17.42
CA LEU A 237 -8.14 10.41 17.28
C LEU A 237 -8.32 9.24 18.25
N THR A 238 -8.33 8.02 17.73
CA THR A 238 -8.54 6.79 18.50
C THR A 238 -7.28 5.94 18.54
N SER A 239 -7.29 4.93 19.42
CA SER A 239 -6.21 3.96 19.49
C SER A 239 -6.08 3.13 18.19
N ALA A 240 -7.17 2.95 17.43
CA ALA A 240 -7.16 2.26 16.14
C ALA A 240 -6.30 2.98 15.09
N ASP A 241 -6.22 4.32 15.15
CA ASP A 241 -5.44 5.15 14.21
C ASP A 241 -3.93 4.90 14.29
N PHE A 242 -3.49 4.22 15.34
CA PHE A 242 -2.11 3.89 15.63
C PHE A 242 -1.82 2.39 15.60
N ARG A 243 -2.75 1.53 15.17
CA ARG A 243 -2.53 0.06 15.14
C ARG A 243 -1.78 -0.39 13.89
N ASN A 244 -1.00 -1.47 14.01
CA ASN A 244 -0.44 -2.18 12.86
C ASN A 244 -1.57 -2.94 12.17
N GLU A 245 -1.68 -2.83 10.84
CA GLU A 245 -2.77 -3.44 10.05
C GLU A 245 -2.77 -4.98 10.06
N LEU A 246 -1.79 -5.62 10.71
CA LEU A 246 -1.66 -7.07 10.82
C LEU A 246 -2.52 -7.71 11.95
N SER A 247 -3.24 -6.93 12.76
CA SER A 247 -4.11 -7.46 13.82
C SER A 247 -5.48 -7.90 13.29
N ARG A 248 -5.50 -9.13 12.75
CA ARG A 248 -6.60 -9.83 12.07
C ARG A 248 -7.89 -10.12 12.88
N SER A 249 -8.11 -9.54 14.06
CA SER A 249 -9.32 -9.84 14.85
C SER A 249 -10.52 -8.96 14.48
N GLU A 250 -10.33 -7.70 14.12
CA GLU A 250 -11.45 -6.75 13.99
C GLU A 250 -11.91 -6.54 12.54
N LEU A 251 -11.04 -6.70 11.53
CA LEU A 251 -11.47 -6.61 10.12
C LEU A 251 -12.47 -7.71 9.76
N SER A 252 -12.38 -8.91 10.35
CA SER A 252 -13.36 -9.97 10.12
C SER A 252 -14.66 -9.80 10.92
N GLU A 253 -14.69 -8.92 11.94
CA GLU A 253 -15.88 -8.59 12.74
C GLU A 253 -16.62 -7.37 12.16
N LEU A 254 -15.90 -6.36 11.65
CA LEU A 254 -16.47 -5.20 10.96
C LEU A 254 -17.29 -5.59 9.72
N TYR A 255 -16.91 -6.66 9.02
CA TYR A 255 -17.65 -7.17 7.86
C TYR A 255 -18.68 -8.26 8.20
N ARG A 256 -18.79 -8.73 9.46
CA ARG A 256 -19.73 -9.80 9.85
C ARG A 256 -21.01 -9.33 10.53
N ASP A 257 -21.03 -8.18 11.19
CA ASP A 257 -22.12 -7.85 12.11
C ASP A 257 -23.01 -6.65 11.73
N LYS A 258 -22.85 -6.05 10.56
CA LYS A 258 -23.88 -5.14 10.03
C LYS A 258 -24.90 -5.91 9.22
N SER A 259 -25.86 -6.51 9.94
CA SER A 259 -27.15 -6.89 9.37
C SER A 259 -27.74 -5.69 8.62
N TRP A 260 -28.08 -5.93 7.36
CA TRP A 260 -28.47 -4.94 6.37
C TRP A 260 -29.85 -4.35 6.70
N GLU A 261 -29.87 -3.28 7.48
CA GLU A 261 -30.99 -2.35 7.39
C GLU A 261 -30.86 -1.60 6.07
N ARG A 262 -31.89 -1.67 5.23
CA ARG A 262 -32.00 -0.93 3.97
C ARG A 262 -32.06 0.57 4.27
N GLY A 263 -30.90 1.17 4.52
CA GLY A 263 -30.69 2.60 4.64
C GLY A 263 -30.43 3.21 3.26
N THR A 264 -30.91 4.44 3.07
CA THR A 264 -30.56 5.34 1.96
C THR A 264 -29.10 5.21 1.55
N VAL A 265 -28.83 4.95 0.26
CA VAL A 265 -27.48 4.84 -0.31
C VAL A 265 -26.76 6.18 -0.11
N SER A 266 -25.97 6.28 0.97
CA SER A 266 -25.14 7.45 1.24
C SER A 266 -24.00 7.43 0.23
N ARG A 267 -23.95 8.44 -0.65
CA ARG A 267 -22.84 8.63 -1.59
C ARG A 267 -21.70 9.32 -0.85
N LYS A 268 -20.52 8.71 -0.88
CA LYS A 268 -19.30 9.17 -0.25
C LYS A 268 -18.34 9.72 -1.29
N SER A 269 -17.39 10.51 -0.81
CA SER A 269 -16.22 10.92 -1.57
C SER A 269 -14.99 10.29 -0.93
N ILE A 270 -14.03 9.84 -1.73
CA ILE A 270 -12.77 9.28 -1.24
C ILE A 270 -11.59 9.98 -1.91
N ALA A 271 -10.46 10.05 -1.21
CA ALA A 271 -9.18 10.53 -1.69
C ALA A 271 -8.24 9.33 -1.81
N LEU A 272 -7.78 9.06 -3.02
CA LEU A 272 -6.79 8.06 -3.39
C LEU A 272 -5.40 8.73 -3.38
N LEU A 273 -4.45 8.18 -2.65
CA LEU A 273 -3.11 8.75 -2.48
C LEU A 273 -2.10 7.98 -3.34
N PHE A 274 -1.20 8.72 -3.99
CA PHE A 274 -0.20 8.18 -4.92
C PHE A 274 1.20 8.72 -4.60
N ASP A 275 2.21 7.91 -4.89
CA ASP A 275 3.61 8.35 -4.95
C ASP A 275 3.83 9.08 -6.28
N GLU A 276 3.91 10.41 -6.22
CA GLU A 276 4.10 11.27 -7.38
C GLU A 276 5.48 11.08 -8.01
N ASP A 277 6.47 10.61 -7.25
CA ASP A 277 7.83 10.40 -7.75
C ASP A 277 7.93 9.17 -8.69
N GLU A 278 6.95 8.25 -8.63
CA GLU A 278 6.89 7.02 -9.41
C GLU A 278 5.91 7.09 -10.61
N VAL A 279 5.26 8.24 -10.84
CA VAL A 279 4.28 8.42 -11.94
C VAL A 279 4.62 9.58 -12.88
N LEU A 280 4.25 9.41 -14.14
CA LEU A 280 4.30 10.52 -15.11
C LEU A 280 3.06 11.43 -14.98
N PRO A 281 3.16 12.72 -15.34
CA PRO A 281 2.00 13.61 -15.42
C PRO A 281 0.86 13.02 -16.26
N GLY A 282 -0.35 13.05 -15.72
CA GLY A 282 -1.55 12.49 -16.36
C GLY A 282 -1.72 10.96 -16.24
N GLN A 283 -0.75 10.24 -15.66
CA GLN A 283 -0.87 8.80 -15.45
C GLN A 283 -1.89 8.45 -14.36
N ILE A 284 -1.96 9.25 -13.30
CA ILE A 284 -2.92 9.07 -12.21
C ILE A 284 -4.36 9.13 -12.75
N ASP A 285 -4.67 10.16 -13.56
CA ASP A 285 -5.97 10.35 -14.20
C ASP A 285 -6.38 9.10 -15.00
N ARG A 286 -5.42 8.56 -15.77
CA ARG A 286 -5.60 7.37 -16.60
C ARG A 286 -5.88 6.13 -15.76
N GLU A 287 -5.10 5.90 -14.72
CA GLU A 287 -5.26 4.74 -13.84
C GLU A 287 -6.59 4.80 -13.09
N VAL A 288 -6.92 5.95 -12.50
CA VAL A 288 -8.16 6.16 -11.74
C VAL A 288 -9.37 6.01 -12.64
N LEU A 289 -9.44 6.71 -13.78
CA LEU A 289 -10.61 6.64 -14.68
C LEU A 289 -10.77 5.24 -15.28
N THR A 290 -9.67 4.53 -15.56
CA THR A 290 -9.72 3.13 -15.99
C THR A 290 -10.33 2.25 -14.91
N GLN A 291 -9.85 2.34 -13.66
CA GLN A 291 -10.40 1.50 -12.58
C GLN A 291 -11.83 1.88 -12.20
N VAL A 292 -12.19 3.16 -12.21
CA VAL A 292 -13.58 3.62 -12.02
C VAL A 292 -14.50 3.02 -13.08
N SER A 293 -14.08 3.02 -14.35
CA SER A 293 -14.83 2.40 -15.45
C SER A 293 -14.93 0.87 -15.34
N ARG A 294 -14.07 0.22 -14.57
CA ARG A 294 -14.10 -1.23 -14.34
C ARG A 294 -14.97 -1.60 -13.15
N VAL A 295 -14.83 -0.86 -12.05
CA VAL A 295 -15.45 -1.17 -10.75
C VAL A 295 -16.90 -0.69 -10.69
N VAL A 296 -17.18 0.51 -11.22
CA VAL A 296 -18.52 1.09 -11.15
C VAL A 296 -19.30 0.70 -12.41
N PRO A 297 -20.47 0.07 -12.31
CA PRO A 297 -21.30 -0.23 -13.47
C PRO A 297 -21.80 1.04 -14.16
N GLU A 298 -21.86 1.05 -15.50
CA GLU A 298 -22.27 2.23 -16.30
C GLU A 298 -23.54 2.92 -15.79
N TYR A 299 -24.61 2.16 -15.51
CA TYR A 299 -25.88 2.72 -15.06
C TYR A 299 -25.84 3.41 -13.67
N ARG A 300 -24.72 3.31 -12.94
CA ARG A 300 -24.47 3.97 -11.65
C ARG A 300 -23.36 5.01 -11.69
N ARG A 301 -22.75 5.25 -12.87
CA ARG A 301 -21.68 6.25 -13.01
C ARG A 301 -22.30 7.63 -13.08
N ASP A 302 -22.08 8.38 -12.03
CA ASP A 302 -22.40 9.78 -11.85
C ASP A 302 -21.39 10.27 -10.80
N LEU A 303 -20.13 10.35 -11.25
CA LEU A 303 -18.95 10.46 -10.38
C LEU A 303 -18.09 11.64 -10.80
N GLY A 304 -17.67 12.45 -9.83
CA GLY A 304 -16.63 13.45 -10.02
C GLY A 304 -15.25 12.87 -9.74
N VAL A 305 -14.26 13.23 -10.55
CA VAL A 305 -12.86 12.86 -10.35
C VAL A 305 -12.00 14.12 -10.46
N ALA A 306 -11.10 14.32 -9.52
CA ALA A 306 -10.09 15.38 -9.58
C ALA A 306 -8.72 14.81 -9.25
N VAL A 307 -7.64 15.43 -9.75
CA VAL A 307 -6.26 15.03 -9.44
C VAL A 307 -5.45 16.26 -9.08
N ALA A 308 -4.70 16.22 -7.97
CA ALA A 308 -3.77 17.28 -7.59
C ALA A 308 -2.56 16.74 -6.84
N SER A 309 -1.44 17.44 -6.95
CA SER A 309 -0.27 17.23 -6.11
C SER A 309 -0.51 17.80 -4.70
N LEU A 310 -0.18 17.03 -3.67
CA LEU A 310 -0.29 17.46 -2.27
C LEU A 310 0.96 18.17 -1.80
N PHE A 311 0.85 19.48 -1.60
CA PHE A 311 1.93 20.28 -1.03
C PHE A 311 1.78 20.44 0.48
N PHE A 312 2.50 19.60 1.24
CA PHE A 312 2.66 19.77 2.68
C PHE A 312 3.74 20.82 2.96
N ASN A 313 3.38 22.10 2.89
CA ASN A 313 4.30 23.18 3.22
C ASN A 313 4.62 23.13 4.73
N GLY A 314 5.75 22.53 5.08
CA GLY A 314 6.24 22.29 6.46
C GLY A 314 6.63 23.55 7.24
N GLN A 315 5.84 24.63 7.13
CA GLN A 315 5.99 25.86 7.93
C GLN A 315 5.64 25.58 9.40
N GLY A 316 6.53 24.89 10.11
CA GLY A 316 6.48 24.68 11.56
C GLY A 316 5.54 23.57 12.05
N VAL A 317 4.85 22.84 11.15
CA VAL A 317 3.98 21.71 11.52
C VAL A 317 4.70 20.39 11.24
N ALA A 318 4.73 19.48 12.21
CA ALA A 318 5.32 18.17 12.04
C ALA A 318 4.47 17.30 11.08
N ALA A 319 5.12 16.46 10.27
CA ALA A 319 4.43 15.50 9.40
C ALA A 319 3.45 14.61 10.17
N ALA A 320 3.78 14.28 11.42
CA ALA A 320 2.92 13.51 12.31
C ALA A 320 1.62 14.25 12.66
N ASP A 321 1.68 15.57 12.87
CA ASP A 321 0.50 16.38 13.14
C ASP A 321 -0.37 16.52 11.89
N LEU A 322 0.25 16.67 10.71
CA LEU A 322 -0.45 16.70 9.43
C LEU A 322 -1.18 15.38 9.19
N ALA A 323 -0.50 14.24 9.34
CA ALA A 323 -1.11 12.92 9.19
C ALA A 323 -2.25 12.69 10.19
N ALA A 324 -2.06 13.06 11.46
CA ALA A 324 -3.10 12.96 12.47
C ALA A 324 -4.34 13.79 12.11
N HIS A 325 -4.17 15.06 11.75
CA HIS A 325 -5.29 15.93 11.41
C HIS A 325 -5.94 15.59 10.06
N PHE A 326 -5.20 14.95 9.14
CA PHE A 326 -5.74 14.49 7.87
C PHE A 326 -6.56 13.22 8.05
N LEU A 327 -6.12 12.28 8.89
CA LEU A 327 -6.81 11.00 9.08
C LEU A 327 -7.83 10.99 10.23
N ALA A 328 -7.82 12.01 11.10
CA ALA A 328 -8.70 12.06 12.25
C ALA A 328 -9.79 13.11 12.04
N ARG A 329 -11.02 12.66 11.73
CA ARG A 329 -12.24 13.01 12.50
C ARG A 329 -13.55 12.44 11.96
N GLU A 330 -13.89 11.26 12.46
CA GLU A 330 -15.19 10.72 12.88
C GLU A 330 -14.97 9.20 13.00
N PRO A 331 -15.49 8.49 14.02
CA PRO A 331 -15.34 7.03 14.12
C PRO A 331 -15.89 6.26 12.91
N ALA A 332 -16.64 6.93 12.04
CA ALA A 332 -17.26 6.42 10.84
C ALA A 332 -16.45 6.65 9.55
N LEU A 333 -15.37 7.44 9.58
CA LEU A 333 -14.56 7.70 8.38
C LEU A 333 -13.76 6.46 8.01
N TRP A 334 -14.01 5.98 6.79
CA TRP A 334 -13.27 4.87 6.23
C TRP A 334 -11.87 5.31 5.79
N LYS A 335 -10.84 4.50 6.08
CA LYS A 335 -9.45 4.74 5.69
C LYS A 335 -8.65 3.44 5.62
N SER A 336 -7.66 3.42 4.73
CA SER A 336 -6.71 2.31 4.57
C SER A 336 -5.29 2.67 5.05
N LEU A 337 -5.15 3.77 5.79
CA LEU A 337 -3.87 4.27 6.27
C LEU A 337 -3.95 4.62 7.76
N THR A 338 -2.82 4.45 8.44
CA THR A 338 -2.62 4.81 9.85
C THR A 338 -1.90 6.16 9.96
N VAL A 339 -1.99 6.81 11.12
CA VAL A 339 -1.28 8.08 11.35
C VAL A 339 0.22 7.93 11.14
N PRO A 340 0.90 6.91 11.71
CA PRO A 340 2.32 6.71 11.44
C PRO A 340 2.61 6.36 9.98
N GLY A 341 1.78 5.53 9.33
CA GLY A 341 1.97 5.19 7.91
C GLY A 341 1.95 6.43 7.01
N LEU A 342 0.93 7.29 7.17
CA LEU A 342 0.87 8.54 6.42
C LEU A 342 1.98 9.52 6.84
N THR A 343 2.39 9.54 8.12
CA THR A 343 3.53 10.34 8.58
C THR A 343 4.81 9.96 7.83
N THR A 344 5.06 8.67 7.67
CA THR A 344 6.20 8.14 6.94
C THR A 344 6.14 8.56 5.47
N LEU A 345 4.98 8.38 4.82
CA LEU A 345 4.76 8.78 3.42
C LEU A 345 5.02 10.27 3.17
N ILE A 346 4.43 11.15 3.99
CA ILE A 346 4.66 12.60 3.92
C ILE A 346 6.15 12.95 4.05
N GLY A 347 6.92 12.15 4.80
CA GLY A 347 8.35 12.37 4.99
C GLY A 347 9.25 11.72 3.94
N SER A 348 8.74 10.82 3.09
CA SER A 348 9.56 9.97 2.20
C SER A 348 9.41 10.25 0.72
N CYS A 349 8.25 10.71 0.26
CA CYS A 349 7.96 10.95 -1.16
C CYS A 349 7.05 12.17 -1.37
N ASN A 350 6.98 12.65 -2.61
CA ASN A 350 5.97 13.60 -3.03
C ASN A 350 4.63 12.86 -3.20
N LEU A 351 3.57 13.40 -2.61
CA LEU A 351 2.26 12.75 -2.65
C LEU A 351 1.37 13.45 -3.66
N ALA A 352 0.69 12.68 -4.49
CA ALA A 352 -0.44 13.15 -5.29
C ALA A 352 -1.73 12.54 -4.74
N VAL A 353 -2.84 13.22 -5.00
CA VAL A 353 -4.18 12.79 -4.61
C VAL A 353 -5.12 12.79 -5.79
N SER A 354 -5.96 11.76 -5.88
CA SER A 354 -7.15 11.79 -6.73
C SER A 354 -8.40 11.67 -5.87
N THR A 355 -9.30 12.64 -5.95
CA THR A 355 -10.60 12.56 -5.27
C THR A 355 -11.63 11.96 -6.21
N VAL A 356 -12.37 10.96 -5.74
CA VAL A 356 -13.51 10.37 -6.46
C VAL A 356 -14.77 10.57 -5.62
N SER A 357 -15.74 11.31 -6.16
CA SER A 357 -17.02 11.63 -5.52
C SER A 357 -18.15 10.77 -6.08
N GLY A 358 -19.20 10.55 -5.28
CA GLY A 358 -20.41 9.86 -5.73
C GLY A 358 -20.41 8.34 -5.54
N LEU A 359 -19.42 7.77 -4.86
CA LEU A 359 -19.28 6.32 -4.65
C LEU A 359 -20.15 5.83 -3.50
N SER A 360 -20.64 4.59 -3.59
CA SER A 360 -21.11 3.85 -2.41
C SER A 360 -19.94 3.27 -1.60
N GLU A 361 -20.19 2.86 -0.36
CA GLU A 361 -19.16 2.25 0.51
C GLU A 361 -18.54 1.00 -0.11
N ASP A 362 -19.36 0.11 -0.69
CA ASP A 362 -18.87 -1.10 -1.38
C ASP A 362 -17.98 -0.74 -2.59
N GLN A 363 -18.39 0.26 -3.38
CA GLN A 363 -17.62 0.71 -4.55
C GLN A 363 -16.30 1.38 -4.15
N ALA A 364 -16.25 2.07 -3.02
CA ALA A 364 -15.01 2.63 -2.49
C ALA A 364 -14.02 1.52 -2.09
N ALA A 365 -14.51 0.46 -1.44
CA ALA A 365 -13.70 -0.70 -1.08
C ALA A 365 -13.22 -1.47 -2.33
N ASP A 366 -14.10 -1.69 -3.30
CA ASP A 366 -13.77 -2.35 -4.58
C ASP A 366 -12.77 -1.52 -5.39
N LEU A 367 -12.90 -0.19 -5.39
CA LEU A 367 -11.97 0.71 -6.07
C LEU A 367 -10.60 0.69 -5.39
N HIS A 368 -10.53 0.72 -4.06
CA HIS A 368 -9.27 0.56 -3.32
C HIS A 368 -8.57 -0.75 -3.69
N ALA A 369 -9.31 -1.87 -3.70
CA ALA A 369 -8.75 -3.16 -4.08
C ALA A 369 -8.24 -3.16 -5.53
N ALA A 370 -9.02 -2.64 -6.47
CA ALA A 370 -8.64 -2.56 -7.88
C ALA A 370 -7.41 -1.66 -8.10
N MET A 371 -7.31 -0.55 -7.37
CA MET A 371 -6.15 0.36 -7.43
C MET A 371 -4.89 -0.29 -6.85
N SER A 372 -5.00 -0.98 -5.71
CA SER A 372 -3.89 -1.73 -5.11
C SER A 372 -3.32 -2.82 -6.04
N GLU A 373 -4.16 -3.43 -6.87
CA GLU A 373 -3.71 -4.43 -7.84
C GLU A 373 -3.12 -3.79 -9.13
N ALA A 374 -3.68 -2.67 -9.58
CA ALA A 374 -3.41 -2.14 -10.91
C ALA A 374 -2.37 -1.02 -10.97
N ALA A 375 -2.21 -0.25 -9.89
CA ALA A 375 -1.39 0.95 -9.86
C ALA A 375 -0.23 0.79 -8.86
N ALA A 376 0.99 0.64 -9.37
CA ALA A 376 2.18 0.44 -8.54
C ALA A 376 2.51 1.66 -7.64
N SER A 377 2.07 2.85 -8.04
CA SER A 377 2.24 4.10 -7.31
C SER A 377 1.14 4.35 -6.28
N TYR A 378 0.13 3.50 -6.19
CA TYR A 378 -1.00 3.69 -5.29
C TYR A 378 -0.63 3.32 -3.85
N LEU A 379 -0.85 4.26 -2.91
CA LEU A 379 -0.39 4.12 -1.52
C LEU A 379 -1.52 3.78 -0.54
N GLY A 380 -2.74 4.23 -0.85
CA GLY A 380 -3.93 4.00 -0.01
C GLY A 380 -5.03 5.04 -0.22
N CYS A 381 -6.05 5.03 0.64
CA CYS A 381 -7.19 5.93 0.54
C CYS A 381 -7.81 6.32 1.88
N VAL A 382 -8.54 7.43 1.85
CA VAL A 382 -9.32 7.97 2.97
C VAL A 382 -10.63 8.56 2.48
N GLU A 383 -11.69 8.44 3.27
CA GLU A 383 -12.95 9.13 3.04
C GLU A 383 -12.80 10.66 3.19
N VAL A 384 -13.34 11.40 2.23
CA VAL A 384 -13.25 12.85 2.17
C VAL A 384 -14.41 13.48 2.93
N ASP A 385 -14.08 14.07 4.07
CA ASP A 385 -14.93 15.00 4.77
C ASP A 385 -14.51 16.46 4.48
N ARG A 386 -15.39 17.24 3.84
CA ARG A 386 -15.12 18.65 3.48
C ARG A 386 -15.32 19.62 4.64
N ASP A 387 -15.88 19.18 5.75
CA ASP A 387 -15.96 19.97 6.98
C ASP A 387 -14.61 19.99 7.71
N LEU A 388 -13.69 19.08 7.36
CA LEU A 388 -12.32 19.08 7.88
C LEU A 388 -11.45 20.14 7.20
N PRO A 389 -10.81 21.05 7.97
CA PRO A 389 -9.99 22.11 7.40
C PRO A 389 -8.83 21.63 6.53
N LEU A 390 -8.18 20.50 6.88
CA LEU A 390 -7.09 19.96 6.07
C LEU A 390 -7.58 19.35 4.76
N HIS A 391 -8.71 18.64 4.75
CA HIS A 391 -9.31 18.16 3.51
C HIS A 391 -9.71 19.31 2.61
N LYS A 392 -10.34 20.35 3.16
CA LYS A 392 -10.70 21.55 2.39
C LYS A 392 -9.49 22.26 1.80
N ARG A 393 -8.35 22.26 2.51
CA ARG A 393 -7.13 22.95 2.08
C ARG A 393 -6.26 22.15 1.12
N LEU A 394 -6.19 20.83 1.30
CA LEU A 394 -5.23 19.97 0.60
C LEU A 394 -5.86 19.19 -0.56
N LEU A 395 -7.16 18.88 -0.49
CA LEU A 395 -7.84 18.13 -1.54
C LEU A 395 -8.42 19.08 -2.58
N PRO A 396 -8.43 18.70 -3.88
CA PRO A 396 -9.06 19.47 -4.96
C PRO A 396 -10.45 19.95 -4.56
N ALA A 397 -10.76 21.24 -4.75
CA ALA A 397 -12.07 21.78 -4.40
C ALA A 397 -13.16 21.45 -5.44
N HIS A 398 -12.72 21.19 -6.68
CA HIS A 398 -13.55 20.95 -7.85
C HIS A 398 -13.11 19.69 -8.56
N ASP A 399 -14.02 19.09 -9.32
CA ASP A 399 -13.75 17.93 -10.16
C ASP A 399 -13.10 18.39 -11.48
N ASP A 400 -12.08 17.67 -11.96
CA ASP A 400 -11.49 17.88 -13.29
C ASP A 400 -12.23 17.05 -14.36
N TYR A 401 -12.89 15.97 -13.93
CA TYR A 401 -13.64 15.06 -14.78
C TYR A 401 -14.97 14.69 -14.13
N HIS A 402 -15.97 14.50 -14.98
CA HIS A 402 -17.26 13.98 -14.58
C HIS A 402 -17.59 12.75 -15.45
N VAL A 403 -17.76 11.60 -14.79
CA VAL A 403 -18.08 10.32 -15.43
C VAL A 403 -19.58 10.06 -15.31
N ALA A 404 -20.30 10.26 -16.41
CA ALA A 404 -21.74 10.11 -16.50
C ALA A 404 -22.10 8.94 -17.43
N GLY A 405 -22.46 7.80 -16.86
CA GLY A 405 -22.73 6.60 -17.64
C GLY A 405 -21.51 6.13 -18.42
N ALA A 406 -21.64 6.05 -19.74
CA ALA A 406 -20.54 5.69 -20.64
C ALA A 406 -19.77 6.91 -21.18
N GLU A 407 -20.06 8.11 -20.67
CA GLU A 407 -19.52 9.38 -21.15
C GLU A 407 -18.48 9.93 -20.16
N LEU A 408 -17.43 10.56 -20.69
CA LEU A 408 -16.47 11.34 -19.91
C LEU A 408 -16.65 12.81 -20.26
N ARG A 409 -16.80 13.65 -19.24
CA ARG A 409 -16.87 15.10 -19.38
C ARG A 409 -15.66 15.72 -18.71
N LEU A 410 -14.87 16.47 -19.45
CA LEU A 410 -13.78 17.26 -18.88
C LEU A 410 -14.40 18.54 -18.34
N VAL A 411 -14.22 18.79 -17.05
CA VAL A 411 -14.88 19.89 -16.36
C VAL A 411 -13.99 21.13 -16.42
N TYR A 412 -14.58 22.27 -16.77
CA TYR A 412 -13.86 23.55 -16.82
C TYR A 412 -14.67 24.68 -16.17
N SER A 413 -13.98 25.71 -15.69
CA SER A 413 -14.59 26.99 -15.33
C SER A 413 -14.40 28.01 -16.45
N ALA A 414 -15.33 28.95 -16.58
CA ALA A 414 -15.26 30.00 -17.59
C ALA A 414 -13.95 30.82 -17.48
N ALA A 415 -13.50 31.12 -16.27
CA ALA A 415 -12.25 31.86 -16.07
C ALA A 415 -11.01 31.05 -16.47
N ARG A 416 -10.97 29.75 -16.12
CA ARG A 416 -9.88 28.85 -16.53
C ARG A 416 -9.81 28.71 -18.04
N ARG A 417 -10.95 28.55 -18.71
CA ARG A 417 -11.00 28.47 -20.18
C ARG A 417 -10.47 29.74 -20.85
N ILE A 418 -10.84 30.92 -20.37
CA ILE A 418 -10.32 32.19 -20.90
C ILE A 418 -8.79 32.27 -20.71
N LEU A 419 -8.29 31.82 -19.56
CA LEU A 419 -6.86 31.80 -19.28
C LEU A 419 -6.10 30.84 -20.20
N ASP A 420 -6.61 29.63 -20.37
CA ASP A 420 -6.00 28.60 -21.24
C ASP A 420 -6.01 29.06 -22.71
N GLU A 421 -7.11 29.67 -23.18
CA GLU A 421 -7.20 30.29 -24.51
C GLU A 421 -6.19 31.45 -24.67
N ALA A 422 -6.04 32.29 -23.65
CA ALA A 422 -5.08 33.40 -23.65
C ALA A 422 -3.61 32.92 -23.65
N ASN A 423 -3.34 31.77 -23.03
CA ASN A 423 -2.03 31.12 -23.01
C ASN A 423 -1.76 30.33 -24.30
N GLY A 424 -2.75 30.18 -25.19
CA GLY A 424 -2.63 29.43 -26.44
C GLY A 424 -2.60 27.92 -26.26
N GLU A 425 -3.18 27.41 -25.17
CA GLU A 425 -3.30 25.97 -24.91
C GLU A 425 -4.22 25.30 -25.94
N ASP A 426 -3.87 24.09 -26.38
CA ASP A 426 -4.71 23.30 -27.29
C ASP A 426 -5.80 22.57 -26.49
N LEU A 427 -6.99 23.18 -26.42
CA LEU A 427 -8.15 22.64 -25.70
C LEU A 427 -8.72 21.35 -26.31
N GLU A 428 -8.37 20.98 -27.54
CA GLU A 428 -8.80 19.72 -28.17
C GLU A 428 -7.82 18.58 -27.87
N MET A 429 -6.57 18.87 -27.55
CA MET A 429 -5.56 17.85 -27.24
C MET A 429 -6.00 16.93 -26.08
N PRO A 430 -6.47 17.43 -24.92
CA PRO A 430 -6.96 16.57 -23.83
C PRO A 430 -8.15 15.70 -24.23
N LEU A 431 -9.11 16.25 -24.97
CA LEU A 431 -10.27 15.50 -25.46
C LEU A 431 -9.85 14.37 -26.41
N ASN A 432 -8.96 14.68 -27.36
CA ASN A 432 -8.49 13.71 -28.35
C ASN A 432 -7.70 12.58 -27.70
N GLU A 433 -6.93 12.86 -26.66
CA GLU A 433 -6.24 11.81 -25.90
C GLU A 433 -7.24 10.79 -25.35
N TRP A 434 -8.31 11.25 -24.70
CA TRP A 434 -9.33 10.37 -24.13
C TRP A 434 -10.16 9.65 -25.19
N ARG A 435 -10.51 10.31 -26.30
CA ARG A 435 -11.21 9.68 -27.43
C ARG A 435 -10.40 8.54 -28.03
N GLN A 436 -9.09 8.71 -28.19
CA GLN A 436 -8.20 7.70 -28.76
C GLN A 436 -8.10 6.44 -27.89
N ARG A 437 -8.30 6.56 -26.58
CA ARG A 437 -8.26 5.43 -25.64
C ARG A 437 -9.48 4.52 -25.74
N GLY A 438 -10.62 5.03 -26.20
CA GLY A 438 -11.85 4.24 -26.37
C GLY A 438 -12.44 3.67 -25.09
N LEU A 439 -12.06 4.21 -23.91
CA LEU A 439 -12.61 3.84 -22.60
C LEU A 439 -14.06 4.31 -22.42
N PHE A 440 -14.40 5.43 -23.06
CA PHE A 440 -15.72 6.07 -22.99
C PHE A 440 -16.33 6.17 -24.38
N ARG A 441 -17.66 6.14 -24.45
CA ARG A 441 -18.42 6.25 -25.70
C ARG A 441 -18.29 7.63 -26.32
N SER A 442 -18.28 8.67 -25.50
CA SER A 442 -18.10 10.07 -25.90
C SER A 442 -17.24 10.80 -24.88
N VAL A 443 -16.53 11.83 -25.35
CA VAL A 443 -15.70 12.72 -24.54
C VAL A 443 -15.94 14.15 -24.96
N GLU A 444 -16.41 14.96 -24.01
CA GLU A 444 -16.86 16.34 -24.23
C GLU A 444 -16.42 17.26 -23.10
N TRP A 445 -16.49 18.58 -23.32
CA TRP A 445 -16.30 19.57 -22.26
C TRP A 445 -17.62 19.83 -21.53
N GLU A 446 -17.57 20.01 -20.22
CA GLU A 446 -18.70 20.44 -19.38
C GLU A 446 -18.28 21.63 -18.53
N GLU A 447 -19.10 22.67 -18.50
CA GLU A 447 -18.84 23.83 -17.65
C GLU A 447 -19.33 23.57 -16.21
N ASP A 448 -18.46 23.76 -15.22
CA ASP A 448 -18.89 23.86 -13.82
C ASP A 448 -19.48 25.27 -13.57
N LEU A 449 -20.78 25.38 -13.77
CA LEU A 449 -21.53 26.62 -13.55
C LEU A 449 -21.38 27.17 -12.12
N ARG A 450 -21.16 26.32 -11.12
CA ARG A 450 -20.98 26.76 -9.73
C ARG A 450 -19.61 27.39 -9.55
N GLN A 451 -18.57 26.76 -10.09
CA GLN A 451 -17.22 27.31 -10.07
C GLN A 451 -17.14 28.61 -10.87
N SER A 452 -17.68 28.65 -12.10
CA SER A 452 -17.73 29.85 -12.94
C SER A 452 -18.36 31.04 -12.20
N ALA A 453 -19.52 30.83 -11.56
CA ALA A 453 -20.20 31.89 -10.82
C ALA A 453 -19.44 32.35 -9.56
N ALA A 454 -18.71 31.45 -8.89
CA ALA A 454 -17.91 31.79 -7.72
C ALA A 454 -16.69 32.64 -8.11
N GLU A 455 -15.97 32.24 -9.16
CA GLU A 455 -14.82 32.97 -9.70
C GLU A 455 -15.21 34.33 -10.27
N GLU A 456 -16.34 34.43 -10.98
CA GLU A 456 -16.86 35.71 -11.49
C GLU A 456 -17.18 36.69 -10.34
N LYS A 457 -17.75 36.18 -9.24
CA LYS A 457 -18.03 36.96 -8.04
C LYS A 457 -16.75 37.43 -7.35
N GLU A 458 -15.73 36.57 -7.26
CA GLU A 458 -14.43 36.93 -6.70
C GLU A 458 -13.72 37.99 -7.56
N ALA A 459 -13.69 37.81 -8.87
CA ALA A 459 -13.14 38.79 -9.82
C ALA A 459 -13.84 40.16 -9.71
N SER A 460 -15.18 40.15 -9.58
CA SER A 460 -15.97 41.38 -9.39
C SER A 460 -15.60 42.09 -8.08
N MET A 461 -15.45 41.36 -6.97
CA MET A 461 -15.01 41.93 -5.69
C MET A 461 -13.60 42.51 -5.77
N PHE A 462 -12.66 41.84 -6.46
CA PHE A 462 -11.31 42.37 -6.65
C PHE A 462 -11.30 43.66 -7.48
N ILE A 463 -12.07 43.72 -8.55
CA ILE A 463 -12.19 44.92 -9.40
C ILE A 463 -12.78 46.08 -8.61
N GLU A 464 -13.85 45.85 -7.84
CA GLU A 464 -14.44 46.87 -6.97
C GLU A 464 -13.45 47.37 -5.91
N THR A 465 -12.72 46.45 -5.27
CA THR A 465 -11.71 46.80 -4.26
C THR A 465 -10.57 47.62 -4.86
N TRP A 466 -10.13 47.29 -6.07
CA TRP A 466 -9.09 48.02 -6.79
C TRP A 466 -9.57 49.40 -7.25
N LEU A 467 -10.79 49.51 -7.78
CA LEU A 467 -11.39 50.79 -8.19
C LEU A 467 -11.60 51.74 -6.99
N ASN A 468 -12.01 51.18 -5.84
CA ASN A 468 -12.14 51.95 -4.60
C ASN A 468 -10.78 52.42 -4.07
N ALA A 469 -9.74 51.60 -4.16
CA ALA A 469 -8.37 51.97 -3.77
C ALA A 469 -7.70 53.01 -4.70
N GLN A 470 -8.23 53.22 -5.92
CA GLN A 470 -7.80 54.30 -6.81
C GLN A 470 -8.62 55.60 -6.66
N SER A 471 -9.72 55.54 -5.92
CA SER A 471 -10.63 56.68 -5.68
C SER A 471 -10.39 57.36 -4.32
N GLU A 472 -9.55 56.78 -3.46
CA GLU A 472 -8.93 57.40 -2.28
C GLU A 472 -7.57 58.01 -2.64
#